data_AF-A0A6C1RRT1-F1
#
_entry.id   AF-A0A6C1RRT1-F1
#
_cell.length_a   1.000
_cell.length_b   1.000
_cell.length_c   1.000
_cell.angle_alpha   90.00
_cell.angle_beta   90.00
_cell.angle_gamma   90.00
#
_symmetry.space_group_name_H-M   'P 1'
#
loop_
_entity.id
_entity.type
_entity.pdbx_description
1 polymer ?
#
loop_
_entity_poly.entity_id
_entity_poly.type
_entity_poly.pdbx_seq_one_letter_code
_entity_poly.pdbx_strand_id
1 'polypeptide(L)'
;PLAATMMTNSPRKGTKYAVDFNVQQAINALYMAELGDILNDKEISFRYKRHYFSLKTRINNLMWNEEHGLYFDIDKSERQLPVKTIASFWPLLAELPNEARFEKMLAHLTNPETFGTENPFPTLAADEEEFSEKGMGFRGSVYPPFTFMVIKGLEKYGAYELARECAIRHLYYMLDTLHPEGRDKGTVWEAYAPRKDGPAQWPGKKDFPRSLFVTYTALSTISLMIENVLGLYVSLPRKTVDWIVPTLEIMGIENLSLKRNMITILSNKSGRGWEIRLESEKLYYFTIDILREKKKTLPIPSGKCSMLIDKL
;
A
#
# COMPACT_ATOMS: atom_id res chain seq x y z
N PRO A 1 -16.10 15.92 -7.75
CA PRO A 1 -16.56 15.53 -9.11
C PRO A 1 -15.92 14.19 -9.50
N LEU A 2 -16.59 13.31 -10.25
CA LEU A 2 -15.99 12.02 -10.69
C LEU A 2 -14.68 12.22 -11.48
N ALA A 3 -14.57 13.31 -12.25
CA ALA A 3 -13.33 13.66 -12.95
C ALA A 3 -12.10 13.81 -12.01
N ALA A 4 -12.33 14.19 -10.74
CA ALA A 4 -11.25 14.33 -9.76
C ALA A 4 -10.71 12.98 -9.27
N THR A 5 -11.41 11.87 -9.48
CA THR A 5 -10.90 10.53 -9.14
C THR A 5 -9.97 9.97 -10.21
N MET A 6 -9.95 10.60 -11.40
CA MET A 6 -9.22 10.14 -12.60
C MET A 6 -9.61 8.74 -13.10
N MET A 7 -10.56 8.05 -12.45
CA MET A 7 -11.05 6.72 -12.83
C MET A 7 -12.08 6.82 -13.97
N THR A 8 -11.64 7.29 -15.14
CA THR A 8 -12.49 7.87 -16.19
C THR A 8 -13.63 7.00 -16.71
N ASN A 9 -13.47 5.67 -16.75
CA ASN A 9 -14.49 4.73 -17.22
C ASN A 9 -14.92 3.71 -16.17
N SER A 10 -14.58 3.95 -14.90
CA SER A 10 -15.09 3.14 -13.80
C SER A 10 -16.63 3.29 -13.74
N PRO A 11 -17.39 2.19 -13.49
CA PRO A 11 -18.85 2.18 -13.55
C PRO A 11 -19.55 2.86 -12.37
N ARG A 12 -19.09 4.06 -12.00
CA ARG A 12 -19.54 4.86 -10.85
C ARG A 12 -20.60 5.88 -11.28
N LYS A 13 -21.58 5.44 -12.08
CA LYS A 13 -22.61 6.32 -12.65
C LYS A 13 -23.54 6.81 -11.54
N GLY A 14 -23.79 8.12 -11.51
CA GLY A 14 -24.66 8.75 -10.51
C GLY A 14 -23.93 9.19 -9.24
N THR A 15 -22.64 8.89 -9.09
CA THR A 15 -21.83 9.32 -7.94
C THR A 15 -21.84 10.83 -7.78
N LYS A 16 -22.27 11.30 -6.61
CA LYS A 16 -22.13 12.70 -6.20
C LYS A 16 -21.01 12.87 -5.19
N TYR A 17 -20.94 11.98 -4.21
CA TYR A 17 -19.90 11.97 -3.19
C TYR A 17 -19.14 10.64 -3.29
N ALA A 18 -17.93 10.75 -3.85
CA ALA A 18 -17.05 9.64 -4.12
C ALA A 18 -16.30 9.24 -2.83
N VAL A 19 -16.25 7.94 -2.51
CA VAL A 19 -15.63 7.45 -1.27
C VAL A 19 -14.15 7.84 -1.19
N ASP A 20 -13.39 7.56 -2.24
CA ASP A 20 -11.97 7.90 -2.41
C ASP A 20 -11.71 9.40 -2.20
N PHE A 21 -12.52 10.28 -2.76
CA PHE A 21 -12.35 11.73 -2.58
C PHE A 21 -12.55 12.16 -1.12
N ASN A 22 -13.63 11.70 -0.48
CA ASN A 22 -13.94 12.07 0.90
C ASN A 22 -12.90 11.49 1.87
N VAL A 23 -12.46 10.26 1.62
CA VAL A 23 -11.42 9.62 2.42
C VAL A 23 -10.09 10.33 2.25
N GLN A 24 -9.69 10.74 1.05
CA GLN A 24 -8.46 11.52 0.86
C GLN A 24 -8.49 12.85 1.64
N GLN A 25 -9.66 13.49 1.81
CA GLN A 25 -9.77 14.64 2.72
C GLN A 25 -9.56 14.23 4.19
N ALA A 26 -10.04 13.05 4.60
CA ALA A 26 -9.79 12.52 5.94
C ALA A 26 -8.31 12.19 6.16
N ILE A 27 -7.62 11.59 5.18
CA ILE A 27 -6.16 11.33 5.20
C ILE A 27 -5.41 12.66 5.38
N ASN A 28 -5.74 13.68 4.59
CA ASN A 28 -5.11 14.99 4.70
C ASN A 28 -5.32 15.60 6.09
N ALA A 29 -6.54 15.52 6.65
CA ALA A 29 -6.80 15.99 8.01
C ALA A 29 -6.02 15.19 9.06
N LEU A 30 -5.93 13.87 8.92
CA LEU A 30 -5.14 13.02 9.81
C LEU A 30 -3.66 13.44 9.82
N TYR A 31 -3.03 13.57 8.65
CA TYR A 31 -1.62 13.96 8.58
C TYR A 31 -1.36 15.41 8.99
N MET A 32 -2.28 16.34 8.73
CA MET A 32 -2.13 17.70 9.25
C MET A 32 -2.20 17.75 10.78
N ALA A 33 -3.01 16.88 11.40
CA ALA A 33 -3.03 16.73 12.85
C ALA A 33 -1.71 16.14 13.39
N GLU A 34 -1.19 15.08 12.76
CA GLU A 34 0.09 14.47 13.13
C GLU A 34 1.26 15.45 12.99
N LEU A 35 1.30 16.24 11.91
CA LEU A 35 2.30 17.29 11.72
C LEU A 35 2.19 18.35 12.81
N GLY A 36 0.98 18.74 13.20
CA GLY A 36 0.75 19.63 14.34
C GLY A 36 1.33 19.06 15.63
N ASP A 37 1.12 17.77 15.91
CA ASP A 37 1.68 17.11 17.09
C ASP A 37 3.23 17.07 17.03
N ILE A 38 3.82 16.76 15.88
CA ILE A 38 5.29 16.73 15.68
C ILE A 38 5.91 18.12 15.89
N LEU A 39 5.24 19.17 15.41
CA LEU A 39 5.69 20.55 15.52
C LEU A 39 5.30 21.20 16.86
N ASN A 40 4.60 20.47 17.74
CA ASN A 40 4.02 20.98 18.98
C ASN A 40 3.07 22.18 18.78
N ASP A 41 2.39 22.24 17.63
CA ASP A 41 1.34 23.20 17.32
C ASP A 41 -0.03 22.62 17.70
N LYS A 42 -0.48 22.97 18.90
CA LYS A 42 -1.74 22.48 19.47
C LYS A 42 -2.97 22.99 18.73
N GLU A 43 -2.90 24.17 18.11
CA GLU A 43 -4.04 24.74 17.39
C GLU A 43 -4.29 23.97 16.09
N ILE A 44 -3.24 23.76 15.29
CA ILE A 44 -3.28 22.95 14.07
C ILE A 44 -3.73 21.53 14.41
N SER A 45 -3.10 20.90 15.40
CA SER A 45 -3.44 19.54 15.84
C SER A 45 -4.92 19.41 16.19
N PHE A 46 -5.44 20.28 17.06
CA PHE A 46 -6.86 20.23 17.48
C PHE A 46 -7.82 20.48 16.31
N ARG A 47 -7.57 21.50 15.49
CA ARG A 47 -8.40 21.84 14.33
C ARG A 47 -8.55 20.65 13.38
N TYR A 48 -7.44 20.03 13.01
CA TYR A 48 -7.46 18.94 12.04
C TYR A 48 -7.93 17.61 12.64
N LYS A 49 -7.69 17.33 13.93
CA LYS A 49 -8.35 16.21 14.63
C LYS A 49 -9.86 16.34 14.56
N ARG A 50 -10.42 17.53 14.80
CA ARG A 50 -11.87 17.78 14.69
C ARG A 50 -12.38 17.52 13.27
N HIS A 51 -11.66 17.96 12.25
CA HIS A 51 -12.02 17.69 10.85
C HIS A 51 -11.98 16.19 10.52
N TYR A 52 -10.90 15.51 10.92
CA TYR A 52 -10.75 14.07 10.71
C TYR A 52 -11.90 13.29 11.35
N PHE A 53 -12.21 13.54 12.64
CA PHE A 53 -13.31 12.83 13.31
C PHE A 53 -14.68 13.14 12.69
N SER A 54 -14.92 14.37 12.25
CA SER A 54 -16.16 14.72 11.55
C SER A 54 -16.32 13.95 10.22
N LEU A 55 -15.25 13.86 9.42
CA LEU A 55 -15.23 13.09 8.18
C LEU A 55 -15.35 11.59 8.46
N LYS A 56 -14.60 11.06 9.43
CA LYS A 56 -14.66 9.66 9.86
C LYS A 56 -16.09 9.25 10.21
N THR A 57 -16.79 10.03 11.03
CA THR A 57 -18.19 9.76 11.39
C THR A 57 -19.10 9.75 10.16
N ARG A 58 -19.01 10.74 9.27
CA ARG A 58 -19.88 10.82 8.09
C ARG A 58 -19.63 9.68 7.11
N ILE A 59 -18.37 9.38 6.82
CA ILE A 59 -18.00 8.27 5.92
C ILE A 59 -18.47 6.93 6.50
N ASN A 60 -18.23 6.69 7.79
CA ASN A 60 -18.63 5.44 8.45
C ASN A 60 -20.14 5.24 8.55
N ASN A 61 -20.93 6.32 8.56
CA ASN A 61 -22.39 6.26 8.66
C ASN A 61 -23.08 6.19 7.30
N LEU A 62 -22.56 6.89 6.29
CA LEU A 62 -23.22 7.03 4.99
C LEU A 62 -22.68 6.07 3.93
N MET A 63 -21.38 5.76 3.98
CA MET A 63 -20.70 5.05 2.89
C MET A 63 -20.40 3.59 3.21
N TRP A 64 -20.30 3.21 4.49
CA TRP A 64 -20.14 1.81 4.86
C TRP A 64 -21.41 1.02 4.59
N ASN A 65 -21.28 -0.16 3.98
CA ASN A 65 -22.37 -1.10 3.80
C ASN A 65 -22.05 -2.42 4.53
N GLU A 66 -22.91 -2.76 5.51
CA GLU A 66 -22.67 -3.91 6.39
C GLU A 66 -22.85 -5.26 5.68
N GLU A 67 -23.78 -5.33 4.72
CA GLU A 67 -24.11 -6.53 3.95
C GLU A 67 -22.99 -6.89 2.98
N HIS A 68 -22.49 -5.91 2.24
CA HIS A 68 -21.42 -6.11 1.27
C HIS A 68 -20.01 -6.03 1.89
N GLY A 69 -19.86 -5.49 3.09
CA GLY A 69 -18.56 -5.39 3.77
C GLY A 69 -17.58 -4.42 3.11
N LEU A 70 -18.08 -3.39 2.42
CA LEU A 70 -17.28 -2.41 1.70
C LEU A 70 -17.84 -1.00 1.88
N TYR A 71 -17.03 0.00 1.55
CA TYR A 71 -17.47 1.39 1.44
C TYR A 71 -17.88 1.70 0.00
N PHE A 72 -19.02 2.37 -0.18
CA PHE A 72 -19.55 2.75 -1.48
C PHE A 72 -19.67 4.25 -1.66
N ASP A 73 -19.67 4.66 -2.91
CA ASP A 73 -20.10 5.99 -3.31
C ASP A 73 -21.56 6.23 -2.94
N ILE A 74 -21.94 7.50 -2.82
CA ILE A 74 -23.33 7.89 -2.64
C ILE A 74 -23.76 8.92 -3.70
N ASP A 75 -25.03 8.83 -4.07
CA ASP A 75 -25.68 9.78 -4.98
C ASP A 75 -26.02 11.11 -4.27
N LYS A 76 -26.67 12.03 -4.99
CA LYS A 76 -27.05 13.34 -4.45
C LYS A 76 -28.06 13.28 -3.29
N SER A 77 -28.77 12.16 -3.17
CA SER A 77 -29.77 11.88 -2.14
C SER A 77 -29.20 10.96 -1.05
N GLU A 78 -27.87 10.83 -0.99
CA GLU A 78 -27.14 10.01 -0.01
C GLU A 78 -27.45 8.51 -0.10
N ARG A 79 -27.97 8.04 -1.24
CA ARG A 79 -28.16 6.60 -1.47
C ARG A 79 -26.88 5.97 -2.00
N GLN A 80 -26.53 4.81 -1.46
CA GLN A 80 -25.34 4.07 -1.85
C GLN A 80 -25.44 3.54 -3.29
N LEU A 81 -24.31 3.55 -3.98
CA LEU A 81 -24.11 2.99 -5.30
C LEU A 81 -23.24 1.73 -5.14
N PRO A 82 -23.84 0.52 -5.09
CA PRO A 82 -23.17 -0.70 -4.65
C PRO A 82 -22.29 -1.31 -5.75
N VAL A 83 -21.31 -0.54 -6.24
CA VAL A 83 -20.32 -0.97 -7.23
C VAL A 83 -18.97 -1.14 -6.54
N LYS A 84 -18.46 -2.37 -6.52
CA LYS A 84 -17.23 -2.76 -5.83
C LYS A 84 -16.02 -2.30 -6.63
N THR A 85 -15.54 -1.10 -6.33
CA THR A 85 -14.32 -0.55 -6.94
C THR A 85 -13.19 -0.53 -5.93
N ILE A 86 -11.95 -0.43 -6.42
CA ILE A 86 -10.77 -0.29 -5.56
C ILE A 86 -10.84 0.96 -4.66
N ALA A 87 -11.73 1.90 -4.98
CA ALA A 87 -11.99 3.08 -4.15
C ALA A 87 -12.43 2.71 -2.72
N SER A 88 -13.07 1.55 -2.55
CA SER A 88 -13.55 1.04 -1.26
C SER A 88 -12.43 0.77 -0.25
N PHE A 89 -11.16 0.73 -0.68
CA PHE A 89 -10.00 0.44 0.18
C PHE A 89 -9.19 1.66 0.64
N TRP A 90 -9.44 2.85 0.07
CA TRP A 90 -8.87 4.10 0.61
C TRP A 90 -9.13 4.29 2.12
N PRO A 91 -10.29 3.91 2.69
CA PRO A 91 -10.56 4.01 4.13
C PRO A 91 -9.51 3.36 5.02
N LEU A 92 -8.75 2.37 4.53
CA LEU A 92 -7.67 1.74 5.28
C LEU A 92 -6.55 2.73 5.60
N LEU A 93 -6.13 3.55 4.64
CA LEU A 93 -5.09 4.57 4.85
C LEU A 93 -5.50 5.67 5.84
N ALA A 94 -6.80 5.93 5.93
CA ALA A 94 -7.37 6.90 6.87
C ALA A 94 -7.72 6.27 8.23
N GLU A 95 -7.45 4.98 8.44
CA GLU A 95 -7.72 4.28 9.70
C GLU A 95 -9.21 4.41 10.12
N LEU A 96 -10.13 4.35 9.14
CA LEU A 96 -11.58 4.53 9.37
C LEU A 96 -12.30 3.24 9.81
N PRO A 97 -12.08 2.09 9.15
CA PRO A 97 -12.63 0.81 9.60
C PRO A 97 -12.20 0.46 11.03
N ASN A 98 -13.09 -0.15 11.80
CA ASN A 98 -12.69 -0.92 12.97
C ASN A 98 -12.26 -2.34 12.54
N GLU A 99 -11.80 -3.15 13.50
CA GLU A 99 -11.33 -4.51 13.24
C GLU A 99 -12.35 -5.38 12.50
N ALA A 100 -13.61 -5.42 12.96
CA ALA A 100 -14.66 -6.22 12.30
C ALA A 100 -14.93 -5.79 10.85
N ARG A 101 -14.88 -4.49 10.55
CA ARG A 101 -15.01 -3.97 9.18
C ARG A 101 -13.77 -4.28 8.35
N PHE A 102 -12.59 -4.18 8.96
CA PHE A 102 -11.33 -4.52 8.32
C PHE A 102 -11.32 -5.98 7.87
N GLU A 103 -11.75 -6.93 8.71
CA GLU A 103 -11.84 -8.35 8.35
C GLU A 103 -12.76 -8.59 7.14
N LYS A 104 -13.90 -7.89 7.06
CA LYS A 104 -14.78 -7.96 5.89
C LYS A 104 -14.11 -7.42 4.62
N MET A 105 -13.38 -6.31 4.72
CA MET A 105 -12.63 -5.76 3.60
C MET A 105 -11.48 -6.68 3.19
N LEU A 106 -10.81 -7.29 4.16
CA LEU A 106 -9.72 -8.24 3.97
C LEU A 106 -10.19 -9.47 3.18
N ALA A 107 -11.40 -9.97 3.47
CA ALA A 107 -12.00 -11.08 2.74
C ALA A 107 -12.18 -10.79 1.24
N HIS A 108 -12.42 -9.53 0.86
CA HIS A 108 -12.46 -9.11 -0.55
C HIS A 108 -11.06 -9.03 -1.18
N LEU A 109 -10.06 -8.59 -0.42
CA LEU A 109 -8.67 -8.48 -0.91
C LEU A 109 -8.01 -9.84 -1.12
N THR A 110 -8.44 -10.88 -0.41
CA THR A 110 -7.90 -12.24 -0.53
C THR A 110 -8.75 -13.15 -1.43
N ASN A 111 -9.96 -12.74 -1.80
CA ASN A 111 -10.84 -13.54 -2.64
C ASN A 111 -10.55 -13.33 -4.15
N PRO A 112 -10.14 -14.37 -4.89
CA PRO A 112 -9.80 -14.28 -6.32
C PRO A 112 -11.00 -13.97 -7.23
N GLU A 113 -12.24 -14.13 -6.74
CA GLU A 113 -13.46 -13.74 -7.45
C GLU A 113 -13.80 -12.26 -7.27
N THR A 114 -13.03 -11.51 -6.47
CA THR A 114 -13.25 -10.06 -6.26
C THR A 114 -11.97 -9.27 -6.52
N PHE A 115 -11.20 -8.91 -5.50
CA PHE A 115 -9.97 -8.12 -5.65
C PHE A 115 -8.68 -8.93 -5.52
N GLY A 116 -8.76 -10.16 -5.01
CA GLY A 116 -7.62 -11.06 -4.84
C GLY A 116 -7.18 -11.77 -6.12
N THR A 117 -7.33 -11.16 -7.29
CA THR A 117 -6.93 -11.75 -8.58
C THR A 117 -5.43 -12.07 -8.62
N GLU A 118 -5.01 -12.81 -9.65
CA GLU A 118 -3.64 -13.25 -9.82
C GLU A 118 -2.65 -12.07 -9.82
N ASN A 119 -3.01 -10.92 -10.43
CA ASN A 119 -2.33 -9.65 -10.21
C ASN A 119 -3.19 -8.76 -9.29
N PRO A 120 -2.77 -8.48 -8.04
CA PRO A 120 -3.53 -7.68 -7.10
C PRO A 120 -3.24 -6.18 -7.29
N PHE A 121 -4.19 -5.26 -7.15
CA PHE A 121 -5.63 -5.40 -6.98
C PHE A 121 -6.31 -4.71 -8.17
N PRO A 122 -7.30 -5.34 -8.83
CA PRO A 122 -7.96 -4.74 -9.97
C PRO A 122 -8.79 -3.52 -9.54
N THR A 123 -8.97 -2.55 -10.42
CA THR A 123 -9.74 -1.33 -10.08
C THR A 123 -11.23 -1.57 -9.87
N LEU A 124 -11.75 -2.70 -10.34
CA LEU A 124 -13.13 -3.16 -10.24
C LEU A 124 -13.09 -4.64 -9.84
N ALA A 125 -13.95 -5.06 -8.91
CA ALA A 125 -14.00 -6.45 -8.48
C ALA A 125 -14.30 -7.39 -9.66
N ALA A 126 -13.71 -8.59 -9.64
CA ALA A 126 -13.85 -9.55 -10.73
C ALA A 126 -15.27 -10.12 -10.89
N ASP A 127 -16.14 -9.97 -9.89
CA ASP A 127 -17.54 -10.38 -9.90
C ASP A 127 -18.52 -9.28 -10.35
N GLU A 128 -18.02 -8.09 -10.71
CA GLU A 128 -18.85 -7.02 -11.28
C GLU A 128 -19.12 -7.27 -12.76
N GLU A 129 -20.35 -6.96 -13.21
CA GLU A 129 -20.80 -7.21 -14.60
C GLU A 129 -19.89 -6.53 -15.65
N GLU A 130 -19.37 -5.35 -15.32
CA GLU A 130 -18.51 -4.58 -16.23
C GLU A 130 -17.02 -4.94 -16.13
N PHE A 131 -16.65 -5.93 -15.32
CA PHE A 131 -15.26 -6.38 -15.19
C PHE A 131 -14.70 -6.95 -16.49
N SER A 132 -13.43 -6.69 -16.74
CA SER A 132 -12.70 -7.24 -17.87
C SER A 132 -11.36 -7.81 -17.44
N GLU A 133 -11.12 -9.07 -17.80
CA GLU A 133 -9.80 -9.72 -17.67
C GLU A 133 -8.70 -9.04 -18.48
N LYS A 134 -9.08 -8.26 -19.51
CA LYS A 134 -8.14 -7.43 -20.28
C LYS A 134 -7.86 -6.09 -19.60
N GLY A 135 -8.53 -5.77 -18.51
CA GLY A 135 -8.37 -4.56 -17.73
C GLY A 135 -9.29 -3.39 -18.15
N MET A 136 -9.41 -3.10 -19.46
CA MET A 136 -10.35 -2.11 -20.01
C MET A 136 -10.34 -0.77 -19.25
N GLY A 137 -9.17 -0.17 -19.01
CA GLY A 137 -9.08 1.07 -18.23
C GLY A 137 -9.31 0.83 -16.75
N PHE A 138 -10.35 1.40 -16.15
CA PHE A 138 -10.69 1.24 -14.72
C PHE A 138 -11.80 0.18 -14.49
N ARG A 139 -11.95 -0.75 -15.44
CA ARG A 139 -12.90 -1.87 -15.38
C ARG A 139 -12.21 -3.21 -15.12
N GLY A 140 -11.04 -3.19 -14.48
CA GLY A 140 -10.30 -4.40 -14.14
C GLY A 140 -8.79 -4.23 -14.17
N SER A 141 -8.24 -3.20 -14.82
CA SER A 141 -6.78 -3.06 -14.87
C SER A 141 -6.20 -2.86 -13.47
N VAL A 142 -4.99 -3.34 -13.28
CA VAL A 142 -4.22 -3.16 -12.05
C VAL A 142 -3.26 -1.99 -12.26
N TYR A 143 -3.32 -0.98 -11.40
CA TYR A 143 -2.45 0.18 -11.47
C TYR A 143 -1.48 0.16 -10.28
N PRO A 144 -0.15 0.28 -10.51
CA PRO A 144 0.83 0.36 -9.44
C PRO A 144 0.49 1.34 -8.30
N PRO A 145 0.00 2.58 -8.54
CA PRO A 145 -0.37 3.48 -7.45
C PRO A 145 -1.56 2.99 -6.60
N PHE A 146 -2.52 2.26 -7.16
CA PHE A 146 -3.64 1.73 -6.37
C PHE A 146 -3.23 0.47 -5.60
N THR A 147 -2.41 -0.41 -6.20
CA THR A 147 -1.84 -1.54 -5.47
C THR A 147 -1.00 -1.05 -4.29
N PHE A 148 -0.17 -0.02 -4.50
CA PHE A 148 0.55 0.68 -3.44
C PHE A 148 -0.40 1.22 -2.36
N MET A 149 -1.47 1.91 -2.74
CA MET A 149 -2.48 2.44 -1.81
C MET A 149 -3.07 1.36 -0.91
N VAL A 150 -3.46 0.20 -1.46
CA VAL A 150 -4.03 -0.91 -0.69
C VAL A 150 -2.99 -1.52 0.23
N ILE A 151 -1.77 -1.77 -0.26
CA ILE A 151 -0.67 -2.32 0.55
C ILE A 151 -0.36 -1.44 1.75
N LYS A 152 -0.25 -0.12 1.55
CA LYS A 152 -0.06 0.84 2.64
C LYS A 152 -1.26 0.92 3.58
N GLY A 153 -2.46 0.66 3.08
CA GLY A 153 -3.65 0.47 3.90
C GLY A 153 -3.58 -0.77 4.80
N LEU A 154 -3.15 -1.92 4.27
CA LEU A 154 -3.00 -3.16 5.02
C LEU A 154 -2.00 -3.02 6.18
N GLU A 155 -0.90 -2.28 5.97
CA GLU A 155 0.09 -1.98 7.00
C GLU A 155 -0.50 -1.24 8.21
N LYS A 156 -1.46 -0.33 7.98
CA LYS A 156 -2.14 0.40 9.07
C LYS A 156 -2.92 -0.50 10.02
N TYR A 157 -3.28 -1.69 9.55
CA TYR A 157 -4.01 -2.71 10.30
C TYR A 157 -3.13 -3.90 10.71
N GLY A 158 -1.81 -3.81 10.51
CA GLY A 158 -0.87 -4.86 10.90
C GLY A 158 -0.89 -6.10 10.01
N ALA A 159 -1.56 -6.06 8.85
CA ALA A 159 -1.62 -7.16 7.88
C ALA A 159 -0.35 -7.23 7.01
N TYR A 160 0.82 -7.25 7.65
CA TYR A 160 2.13 -7.16 7.01
C TYR A 160 2.45 -8.33 6.08
N GLU A 161 2.02 -9.54 6.44
CA GLU A 161 2.22 -10.73 5.61
C GLU A 161 1.49 -10.63 4.27
N LEU A 162 0.21 -10.30 4.30
CA LEU A 162 -0.58 -10.11 3.08
C LEU A 162 -0.06 -8.92 2.27
N ALA A 163 0.28 -7.81 2.94
CA ALA A 163 0.89 -6.65 2.31
C ALA A 163 2.17 -7.03 1.53
N ARG A 164 3.04 -7.85 2.13
CA ARG A 164 4.25 -8.37 1.49
C ARG A 164 3.95 -9.31 0.33
N GLU A 165 3.03 -10.25 0.52
CA GLU A 165 2.65 -11.21 -0.52
C GLU A 165 2.12 -10.49 -1.77
N CYS A 166 1.19 -9.56 -1.59
CA CYS A 166 0.62 -8.79 -2.69
C CYS A 166 1.66 -7.88 -3.35
N ALA A 167 2.58 -7.29 -2.57
CA ALA A 167 3.70 -6.51 -3.11
C ALA A 167 4.59 -7.36 -4.03
N ILE A 168 5.02 -8.53 -3.56
CA ILE A 168 5.86 -9.45 -4.35
C ILE A 168 5.14 -9.88 -5.62
N ARG A 169 3.87 -10.28 -5.50
CA ARG A 169 3.07 -10.73 -6.64
C ARG A 169 2.98 -9.64 -7.70
N HIS A 170 2.60 -8.43 -7.32
CA HIS A 170 2.51 -7.30 -8.25
C HIS A 170 3.86 -6.95 -8.88
N LEU A 171 4.95 -6.98 -8.10
CA LEU A 171 6.30 -6.72 -8.61
C LEU A 171 6.75 -7.74 -9.67
N TYR A 172 6.36 -9.02 -9.56
CA TYR A 172 6.63 -10.00 -10.59
C TYR A 172 5.95 -9.66 -11.92
N TYR A 173 4.66 -9.28 -11.92
CA TYR A 173 3.98 -8.83 -13.14
C TYR A 173 4.69 -7.64 -13.82
N MET A 174 5.26 -6.75 -13.02
CA MET A 174 6.04 -5.62 -13.55
C MET A 174 7.39 -6.08 -14.08
N LEU A 175 8.06 -6.98 -13.37
CA LEU A 175 9.35 -7.56 -13.75
C LEU A 175 9.26 -8.29 -15.08
N ASP A 176 8.20 -9.09 -15.31
CA ASP A 176 8.00 -9.85 -16.55
C ASP A 176 7.91 -8.94 -17.77
N THR A 177 7.32 -7.75 -17.62
CA THR A 177 7.30 -6.75 -18.70
C THR A 177 8.60 -5.98 -18.87
N LEU A 178 9.38 -5.84 -17.79
CA LEU A 178 10.65 -5.12 -17.78
C LEU A 178 11.81 -6.01 -18.28
N HIS A 179 11.71 -7.32 -18.09
CA HIS A 179 12.69 -8.32 -18.47
C HIS A 179 12.01 -9.50 -19.20
N PRO A 180 11.44 -9.27 -20.40
CA PRO A 180 10.74 -10.32 -21.13
C PRO A 180 11.69 -11.44 -21.57
N GLU A 181 11.19 -12.68 -21.59
CA GLU A 181 11.91 -13.85 -22.11
C GLU A 181 12.04 -13.77 -23.64
N GLY A 182 12.96 -12.96 -24.15
CA GLY A 182 13.14 -12.79 -25.60
C GLY A 182 14.08 -11.66 -25.99
N ARG A 183 13.95 -11.22 -27.26
CA ARG A 183 14.71 -10.06 -27.79
C ARG A 183 13.94 -8.75 -27.65
N ASP A 184 12.74 -8.79 -27.09
CA ASP A 184 11.90 -7.62 -26.94
C ASP A 184 12.50 -6.65 -25.92
N LYS A 185 12.40 -5.36 -26.21
CA LYS A 185 12.85 -4.32 -25.29
C LYS A 185 11.84 -4.22 -24.14
N GLY A 186 12.27 -4.59 -22.94
CA GLY A 186 11.44 -4.48 -21.75
C GLY A 186 11.08 -3.03 -21.39
N THR A 187 9.93 -2.87 -20.74
CA THR A 187 9.39 -1.59 -20.30
C THR A 187 8.47 -1.77 -19.10
N VAL A 188 8.20 -0.68 -18.38
CA VAL A 188 7.10 -0.58 -17.43
C VAL A 188 5.90 0.09 -18.07
N TRP A 189 4.71 -0.21 -17.55
CA TRP A 189 3.42 0.26 -18.07
C TRP A 189 2.63 1.01 -16.99
N GLU A 190 1.69 1.86 -17.40
CA GLU A 190 0.80 2.52 -16.44
C GLU A 190 -0.19 1.58 -15.77
N ALA A 191 -0.56 0.49 -16.45
CA ALA A 191 -1.56 -0.46 -16.00
C ALA A 191 -1.29 -1.87 -16.57
N TYR A 192 -1.63 -2.87 -15.77
CA TYR A 192 -1.37 -4.29 -16.02
C TYR A 192 -2.66 -5.09 -16.05
N ALA A 193 -2.66 -6.23 -16.73
CA ALA A 193 -3.82 -7.11 -16.75
C ALA A 193 -4.02 -7.80 -15.38
N PRO A 194 -5.28 -7.99 -14.92
CA PRO A 194 -5.58 -8.54 -13.60
C PRO A 194 -5.36 -10.05 -13.45
N ARG A 195 -5.46 -10.81 -14.55
CA ARG A 195 -5.40 -12.29 -14.54
C ARG A 195 -4.33 -12.90 -15.46
N LYS A 196 -3.58 -12.07 -16.17
CA LYS A 196 -2.60 -12.49 -17.19
C LYS A 196 -1.39 -11.59 -17.17
N ASP A 197 -0.26 -12.11 -17.61
CA ASP A 197 0.97 -11.35 -17.70
C ASP A 197 0.85 -10.25 -18.77
N GLY A 198 1.55 -9.15 -18.54
CA GLY A 198 1.63 -8.06 -19.50
C GLY A 198 0.71 -6.86 -19.23
N PRO A 199 0.79 -5.85 -20.11
CA PRO A 199 0.01 -4.63 -20.00
C PRO A 199 -1.50 -4.90 -20.10
N ALA A 200 -2.29 -4.07 -19.43
CA ALA A 200 -3.72 -4.00 -19.66
C ALA A 200 -4.03 -3.62 -21.12
N GLN A 201 -5.27 -3.84 -21.57
CA GLN A 201 -5.72 -3.48 -22.90
C GLN A 201 -7.04 -2.71 -22.83
N TRP A 202 -7.15 -1.67 -23.65
CA TRP A 202 -8.38 -0.90 -23.81
C TRP A 202 -8.61 -0.60 -25.30
N PRO A 203 -9.31 -1.51 -26.02
CA PRO A 203 -9.66 -1.30 -27.42
C PRO A 203 -10.37 0.05 -27.62
N GLY A 204 -9.92 0.80 -28.62
CA GLY A 204 -10.39 2.16 -28.89
C GLY A 204 -9.64 3.27 -28.15
N LYS A 205 -8.71 2.94 -27.23
CA LYS A 205 -7.85 3.92 -26.55
C LYS A 205 -6.38 3.71 -26.94
N LYS A 206 -5.97 4.34 -28.04
CA LYS A 206 -4.67 4.11 -28.71
C LYS A 206 -3.44 4.22 -27.81
N ASP A 207 -3.43 5.16 -26.86
CA ASP A 207 -2.28 5.44 -26.00
C ASP A 207 -2.33 4.71 -24.65
N PHE A 208 -3.27 3.77 -24.48
CA PHE A 208 -3.43 3.00 -23.25
C PHE A 208 -2.96 1.54 -23.43
N PRO A 209 -2.23 0.97 -22.46
CA PRO A 209 -1.58 1.67 -21.36
C PRO A 209 -0.33 2.40 -21.86
N ARG A 210 -0.04 3.59 -21.29
CA ARG A 210 1.20 4.33 -21.55
C ARG A 210 2.42 3.47 -21.20
N SER A 211 3.34 3.35 -22.15
CA SER A 211 4.66 2.74 -21.94
C SER A 211 5.63 3.72 -21.27
N LEU A 212 6.70 3.21 -20.69
CA LEU A 212 7.71 3.98 -19.94
C LEU A 212 7.07 4.90 -18.88
N PHE A 213 5.98 4.44 -18.25
CA PHE A 213 5.25 5.22 -17.26
C PHE A 213 5.97 5.15 -15.90
N VAL A 214 7.09 5.86 -15.77
CA VAL A 214 8.00 5.76 -14.62
C VAL A 214 7.46 6.47 -13.36
N THR A 215 6.63 7.50 -13.50
CA THR A 215 6.28 8.43 -12.40
C THR A 215 5.77 7.74 -11.14
N TYR A 216 4.67 6.98 -11.25
CA TYR A 216 4.12 6.26 -10.09
C TYR A 216 4.73 4.87 -9.95
N THR A 217 5.05 4.23 -11.06
CA THR A 217 5.65 2.89 -11.10
C THR A 217 6.96 2.84 -10.32
N ALA A 218 7.90 3.76 -10.54
CA ALA A 218 9.17 3.75 -9.83
C ALA A 218 9.00 4.02 -8.32
N LEU A 219 8.11 4.96 -7.96
CA LEU A 219 7.82 5.25 -6.57
C LEU A 219 7.21 4.04 -5.87
N SER A 220 6.22 3.39 -6.47
CA SER A 220 5.61 2.20 -5.89
C SER A 220 6.61 1.05 -5.81
N THR A 221 7.40 0.77 -6.85
CA THR A 221 8.27 -0.41 -6.83
C THR A 221 9.44 -0.27 -5.86
N ILE A 222 10.11 0.89 -5.82
CA ILE A 222 11.22 1.13 -4.91
C ILE A 222 10.72 1.07 -3.46
N SER A 223 9.62 1.76 -3.16
CA SER A 223 9.08 1.79 -1.80
C SER A 223 8.59 0.41 -1.37
N LEU A 224 7.86 -0.33 -2.22
CA LEU A 224 7.40 -1.69 -1.88
C LEU A 224 8.57 -2.66 -1.73
N MET A 225 9.64 -2.54 -2.51
CA MET A 225 10.84 -3.37 -2.35
C MET A 225 11.46 -3.16 -0.96
N ILE A 226 11.64 -1.91 -0.54
CA ILE A 226 12.28 -1.58 0.73
C ILE A 226 11.33 -1.86 1.91
N GLU A 227 10.10 -1.38 1.84
CA GLU A 227 9.19 -1.36 2.99
C GLU A 227 8.38 -2.65 3.15
N ASN A 228 8.16 -3.43 2.08
CA ASN A 228 7.30 -4.62 2.11
C ASN A 228 8.05 -5.91 1.80
N VAL A 229 8.88 -5.93 0.74
CA VAL A 229 9.64 -7.14 0.38
C VAL A 229 10.76 -7.37 1.38
N LEU A 230 11.58 -6.34 1.60
CA LEU A 230 12.59 -6.33 2.67
C LEU A 230 11.96 -6.13 4.04
N GLY A 231 10.93 -5.29 4.15
CA GLY A 231 10.22 -5.05 5.42
C GLY A 231 10.81 -3.92 6.27
N LEU A 232 11.61 -3.03 5.68
CA LEU A 232 12.29 -1.94 6.40
C LEU A 232 11.48 -0.64 6.38
N TYR A 233 11.05 -0.21 7.56
CA TYR A 233 10.37 1.06 7.77
C TYR A 233 11.25 2.02 8.57
N VAL A 234 11.35 3.28 8.13
CA VAL A 234 12.22 4.28 8.77
C VAL A 234 11.46 5.53 9.17
N SER A 235 11.63 5.95 10.43
CA SER A 235 11.13 7.24 10.91
C SER A 235 12.30 8.16 11.28
N LEU A 236 12.55 9.18 10.45
CA LEU A 236 13.57 10.19 10.73
C LEU A 236 13.25 11.04 11.96
N PRO A 237 12.01 11.56 12.16
CA PRO A 237 11.69 12.36 13.34
C PRO A 237 11.80 11.58 14.65
N ARG A 238 11.42 10.29 14.63
CA ARG A 238 11.48 9.41 15.81
C ARG A 238 12.85 8.71 15.97
N LYS A 239 13.71 8.80 14.96
CA LYS A 239 14.98 8.06 14.86
C LYS A 239 14.79 6.54 15.05
N THR A 240 13.74 5.98 14.45
CA THR A 240 13.48 4.54 14.50
C THR A 240 13.71 3.90 13.14
N VAL A 241 14.13 2.64 13.18
CA VAL A 241 14.14 1.73 12.04
C VAL A 241 13.44 0.46 12.49
N ASP A 242 12.35 0.09 11.84
CA ASP A 242 11.58 -1.11 12.14
C ASP A 242 11.77 -2.09 10.98
N TRP A 243 12.19 -3.32 11.27
CA TRP A 243 12.39 -4.38 10.30
C TRP A 243 11.41 -5.51 10.55
N ILE A 244 10.38 -5.61 9.72
CA ILE A 244 9.29 -6.56 9.81
C ILE A 244 9.54 -7.67 8.79
N VAL A 245 9.93 -8.86 9.24
CA VAL A 245 10.29 -9.98 8.37
C VAL A 245 9.43 -11.21 8.64
N PRO A 246 8.94 -11.92 7.61
CA PRO A 246 8.19 -13.16 7.81
C PRO A 246 9.10 -14.31 8.24
N THR A 247 10.35 -14.31 7.78
CA THR A 247 11.36 -15.31 8.10
C THR A 247 12.75 -14.72 7.88
N LEU A 248 13.76 -15.35 8.48
CA LEU A 248 15.14 -14.91 8.36
C LEU A 248 15.76 -15.49 7.08
N GLU A 249 16.23 -14.59 6.23
CA GLU A 249 16.93 -14.92 4.99
C GLU A 249 18.22 -14.09 4.88
N ILE A 250 19.03 -14.38 3.87
CA ILE A 250 20.14 -13.50 3.49
C ILE A 250 19.53 -12.33 2.73
N MET A 251 19.33 -11.22 3.44
CA MET A 251 18.63 -10.05 2.92
C MET A 251 18.99 -8.80 3.70
N GLY A 252 18.64 -7.65 3.16
CA GLY A 252 18.80 -6.37 3.83
C GLY A 252 19.04 -5.24 2.84
N ILE A 253 19.56 -4.12 3.35
CA ILE A 253 19.87 -2.94 2.55
C ILE A 253 21.24 -2.40 2.94
N GLU A 254 22.02 -1.98 1.96
CA GLU A 254 23.30 -1.31 2.14
C GLU A 254 23.20 0.14 1.68
N ASN A 255 23.90 1.03 2.37
CA ASN A 255 24.03 2.44 1.96
C ASN A 255 22.67 3.14 1.74
N LEU A 256 21.67 2.86 2.59
CA LEU A 256 20.41 3.60 2.55
C LEU A 256 20.65 5.01 3.12
N SER A 257 20.40 6.03 2.30
CA SER A 257 20.60 7.42 2.70
C SER A 257 19.45 7.94 3.57
N LEU A 258 19.78 8.26 4.82
CA LEU A 258 18.91 8.95 5.78
C LEU A 258 19.36 10.41 5.93
N LYS A 259 19.45 11.12 4.79
CA LYS A 259 19.87 12.53 4.64
C LYS A 259 21.35 12.78 4.96
N ARG A 260 21.73 12.81 6.25
CA ARG A 260 23.12 13.04 6.72
C ARG A 260 23.63 11.83 7.52
N ASN A 261 23.19 10.65 7.13
CA ASN A 261 23.55 9.38 7.72
C ASN A 261 23.32 8.31 6.66
N MET A 262 24.22 7.34 6.58
CA MET A 262 24.04 6.13 5.78
C MET A 262 23.79 4.98 6.73
N ILE A 263 22.78 4.16 6.44
CA ILE A 263 22.54 2.94 7.20
C ILE A 263 22.71 1.71 6.33
N THR A 264 23.31 0.68 6.91
CA THR A 264 23.37 -0.66 6.35
C THR A 264 22.82 -1.62 7.39
N ILE A 265 21.86 -2.45 6.97
CA ILE A 265 21.18 -3.43 7.81
C ILE A 265 21.09 -4.72 7.02
N LEU A 266 21.79 -5.76 7.47
CA LEU A 266 21.92 -7.02 6.77
C LEU A 266 21.66 -8.19 7.70
N SER A 267 20.88 -9.16 7.25
CA SER A 267 20.73 -10.47 7.86
C SER A 267 21.61 -11.46 7.10
N ASN A 268 22.37 -12.27 7.82
CA ASN A 268 23.19 -13.32 7.25
C ASN A 268 23.25 -14.55 8.16
N LYS A 269 23.49 -15.72 7.57
CA LYS A 269 23.64 -16.97 8.33
C LYS A 269 25.12 -17.25 8.59
N SER A 270 25.49 -17.30 9.87
CA SER A 270 26.83 -17.65 10.33
C SER A 270 26.87 -19.07 10.88
N GLY A 271 28.06 -19.61 11.16
CA GLY A 271 28.22 -20.88 11.87
C GLY A 271 27.66 -20.89 13.30
N ARG A 272 27.28 -19.71 13.84
CA ARG A 272 26.67 -19.54 15.17
C ARG A 272 25.17 -19.26 15.12
N GLY A 273 24.55 -19.34 13.94
CA GLY A 273 23.13 -18.99 13.72
C GLY A 273 22.95 -17.71 12.91
N TRP A 274 21.72 -17.21 12.88
CA TRP A 274 21.36 -15.97 12.19
C TRP A 274 21.91 -14.75 12.91
N GLU A 275 22.52 -13.86 12.13
CA GLU A 275 23.18 -12.65 12.58
C GLU A 275 22.62 -11.43 11.83
N ILE A 276 22.29 -10.37 12.57
CA ILE A 276 21.97 -9.07 12.01
C ILE A 276 23.15 -8.13 12.21
N ARG A 277 23.67 -7.63 11.09
CA ARG A 277 24.72 -6.61 11.04
C ARG A 277 24.08 -5.26 10.78
N LEU A 278 24.48 -4.29 11.60
CA LEU A 278 23.97 -2.93 11.59
C LEU A 278 25.17 -1.99 11.49
N GLU A 279 25.11 -1.02 10.57
CA GLU A 279 26.06 0.07 10.47
C GLU A 279 25.31 1.38 10.33
N SER A 280 25.65 2.36 11.16
CA SER A 280 25.06 3.70 11.13
C SER A 280 26.05 4.72 11.70
N GLU A 281 26.13 5.91 11.13
CA GLU A 281 26.96 7.01 11.65
C GLU A 281 26.30 7.71 12.85
N LYS A 282 25.02 7.40 13.13
CA LYS A 282 24.24 8.00 14.21
C LYS A 282 23.43 6.98 14.99
N LEU A 283 23.05 7.34 16.21
CA LEU A 283 22.15 6.56 17.05
C LEU A 283 20.73 6.51 16.44
N TYR A 284 20.23 5.30 16.21
CA TYR A 284 18.84 4.98 15.87
C TYR A 284 18.32 3.88 16.79
N TYR A 285 17.01 3.81 16.99
CA TYR A 285 16.36 2.68 17.65
C TYR A 285 15.89 1.68 16.60
N PHE A 286 16.42 0.47 16.66
CA PHE A 286 16.11 -0.61 15.74
C PHE A 286 15.14 -1.59 16.38
N THR A 287 13.98 -1.77 15.76
CA THR A 287 13.06 -2.86 16.10
C THR A 287 13.18 -3.94 15.05
N ILE A 288 13.43 -5.17 15.45
CA ILE A 288 13.15 -6.33 14.60
C ILE A 288 11.85 -6.99 15.06
N ASP A 289 10.97 -7.25 14.10
CA ASP A 289 9.71 -7.96 14.25
C ASP A 289 9.75 -9.18 13.31
N ILE A 290 10.15 -10.33 13.86
CA ILE A 290 10.03 -11.62 13.17
C ILE A 290 8.60 -12.06 13.37
N LEU A 291 7.80 -11.97 12.31
CA LEU A 291 6.36 -12.17 12.36
C LEU A 291 6.03 -13.52 13.02
N ARG A 292 5.08 -13.49 13.96
CA ARG A 292 4.61 -14.65 14.74
C ARG A 292 5.64 -15.30 15.67
N GLU A 293 6.87 -14.79 15.74
CA GLU A 293 7.92 -15.34 16.60
C GLU A 293 8.33 -14.37 17.71
N LYS A 294 8.88 -13.21 17.33
CA LYS A 294 9.60 -12.36 18.28
C LYS A 294 9.69 -10.92 17.81
N LYS A 295 9.44 -10.00 18.74
CA LYS A 295 9.65 -8.56 18.54
C LYS A 295 10.63 -8.02 19.58
N LYS A 296 11.66 -7.31 19.12
CA LYS A 296 12.68 -6.72 20.00
C LYS A 296 13.15 -5.37 19.48
N THR A 297 13.18 -4.38 20.37
CA THR A 297 13.77 -3.06 20.08
C THR A 297 15.10 -2.90 20.81
N LEU A 298 16.11 -2.41 20.09
CA LEU A 298 17.47 -2.21 20.56
C LEU A 298 18.06 -0.91 20.00
N PRO A 299 18.99 -0.25 20.70
CA PRO A 299 19.73 0.88 20.13
C PRO A 299 20.76 0.37 19.11
N ILE A 300 20.81 0.98 17.91
CA ILE A 300 21.95 0.87 16.99
C ILE A 300 23.00 1.89 17.45
N PRO A 301 24.14 1.48 18.03
CA PRO A 301 25.21 2.41 18.35
C PRO A 301 25.80 2.99 17.06
N SER A 302 26.43 4.17 17.16
CA SER A 302 27.26 4.69 16.08
C SER A 302 28.39 3.70 15.75
N GLY A 303 28.63 3.45 14.47
CA GLY A 303 29.61 2.49 13.96
C GLY A 303 28.97 1.16 13.56
N LYS A 304 29.73 0.07 13.67
CA LYS A 304 29.32 -1.28 13.28
C LYS A 304 28.89 -2.08 14.51
N CYS A 305 27.75 -2.73 14.44
CA CYS A 305 27.22 -3.63 15.44
C CYS A 305 26.76 -4.94 14.79
N SER A 306 26.83 -6.03 15.55
CA SER A 306 26.35 -7.33 15.10
C SER A 306 25.64 -8.06 16.23
N MET A 307 24.52 -8.71 15.92
CA MET A 307 23.65 -9.34 16.91
C MET A 307 23.20 -10.72 16.44
N LEU A 308 23.36 -11.73 17.30
CA LEU A 308 22.79 -13.05 17.06
C LEU A 308 21.32 -13.06 17.45
N ILE A 309 20.44 -13.51 16.55
CA ILE A 309 18.99 -13.52 16.78
C ILE A 309 18.59 -14.36 18.00
N ASP A 310 19.26 -15.50 18.19
CA ASP A 310 19.00 -16.43 19.30
C ASP A 310 19.28 -15.79 20.68
N LYS A 311 20.05 -14.70 20.72
CA LYS A 311 20.38 -13.95 21.95
C LYS A 311 19.49 -12.74 22.21
N LEU A 312 18.58 -12.40 21.30
CA LEU A 312 17.67 -11.25 21.42
C LEU A 312 16.56 -11.46 22.46
#